data_AF-A0A921GCK8-F1
#
_entry.id   AF-A0A921GCK8-F1
#
_cell.length_a   1.000
_cell.length_b   1.000
_cell.length_c   1.000
_cell.angle_alpha   90.00
_cell.angle_beta   90.00
_cell.angle_gamma   90.00
#
_symmetry.space_group_name_H-M   'P 1'
#
loop_
_entity.id
_entity.type
_entity.pdbx_description
1 polymer ?
#
loop_
_entity_poly.entity_id
_entity_poly.type
_entity_poly.pdbx_seq_one_letter_code
_entity_poly.pdbx_strand_id
1 'polypeptide(L)' 'MKEATGELNATVFVVIAVASLVVFFYTTIWPAIKGNLNENVACSRAICASKPNADGQTVDCYIMENGQKSDEFTCVWKG' A
#
# COMPACT_ATOMS: atom_id res chain seq x y z
N MET A 1 26.53 17.75 -42.69
CA MET A 1 26.65 16.80 -41.57
C MET A 1 25.64 17.16 -40.49
N LYS A 2 24.37 16.81 -40.65
CA LYS A 2 23.30 17.10 -39.68
C LYS A 2 22.27 15.97 -39.74
N GLU A 3 22.69 14.73 -39.46
CA GLU A 3 21.74 13.61 -39.51
C GLU A 3 22.19 12.37 -38.71
N ALA A 4 23.22 12.46 -37.86
CA ALA A 4 23.74 11.31 -37.11
C ALA A 4 23.86 11.56 -35.60
N THR A 5 23.03 12.46 -35.03
CA THR A 5 22.97 12.71 -33.58
C THR A 5 21.56 12.51 -33.02
N GLY A 6 20.67 11.85 -33.79
CA GLY A 6 19.26 11.64 -33.42
C GLY A 6 18.99 10.43 -32.54
N GLU A 7 19.85 9.40 -32.57
CA GLU A 7 19.52 8.09 -31.99
C GLU A 7 20.11 7.86 -30.59
N LEU A 8 21.21 8.52 -30.22
CA LEU A 8 21.84 8.28 -28.91
C LEU A 8 21.12 9.00 -27.75
N ASN A 9 20.34 10.04 -28.04
CA ASN A 9 19.68 10.84 -27.01
C ASN A 9 18.19 10.52 -26.83
N ALA A 10 17.54 9.90 -27.83
CA ALA A 10 16.12 9.56 -27.73
C ALA A 10 15.88 8.48 -26.66
N THR A 11 16.73 7.45 -26.60
CA THR A 11 16.63 6.37 -25.60
C THR A 11 16.96 6.86 -24.19
N VAL A 12 17.98 7.71 -24.04
CA VAL A 12 18.34 8.34 -22.76
C VAL A 12 17.18 9.20 -22.25
N PHE A 13 16.57 10.00 -23.12
CA PHE A 13 15.41 10.81 -22.77
C PHE A 13 14.22 9.95 -22.30
N VAL A 14 13.92 8.86 -23.02
CA VAL A 14 12.85 7.93 -22.64
C VAL A 14 13.14 7.28 -21.28
N VAL A 15 14.38 6.87 -21.02
CA VAL A 15 14.75 6.27 -19.72
C VAL A 15 14.56 7.26 -18.58
N ILE A 16 14.93 8.53 -18.76
CA ILE A 16 14.73 9.58 -17.75
C ILE A 16 13.23 9.85 -17.54
N ALA A 17 12.44 9.88 -18.61
CA ALA A 17 11.00 10.07 -18.53
C ALA A 17 10.31 8.92 -17.77
N VAL A 18 10.67 7.67 -18.04
CA VAL A 18 10.12 6.52 -17.31
C VAL A 18 10.58 6.53 -15.86
N ALA A 19 11.86 6.81 -15.58
CA ALA A 19 12.39 6.87 -14.22
C ALA A 19 11.67 7.94 -13.37
N SER A 20 11.40 9.11 -13.95
CA SER A 20 10.66 10.18 -13.26
C SER A 20 9.20 9.79 -12.99
N LEU A 21 8.52 9.10 -13.92
CA LEU A 21 7.17 8.57 -13.68
C LEU A 21 7.15 7.50 -12.58
N VAL A 22 8.14 6.61 -12.55
CA VAL A 22 8.27 5.58 -11.51
C VAL A 22 8.46 6.22 -10.14
N VAL A 23 9.34 7.21 -10.02
CA VAL A 23 9.55 7.95 -8.77
C VAL A 23 8.26 8.66 -8.33
N PHE A 24 7.56 9.32 -9.25
CA PHE A 24 6.28 9.96 -8.95
C PHE A 24 5.25 8.94 -8.44
N PHE A 25 5.12 7.80 -9.10
CA PHE A 25 4.20 6.74 -8.70
C PHE A 25 4.48 6.23 -7.28
N TYR A 26 5.73 5.92 -6.96
CA TYR A 26 6.09 5.37 -5.65
C TYR A 26 6.01 6.39 -4.51
N THR A 27 6.16 7.68 -4.81
CA THR A 27 6.11 8.75 -3.78
C THR A 27 4.71 9.25 -3.51
N THR A 28 3.80 9.23 -4.49
CA THR A 28 2.46 9.82 -4.37
C THR A 28 1.34 8.79 -4.35
N ILE A 29 1.32 7.91 -5.35
CA ILE A 29 0.22 6.96 -5.56
C ILE A 29 0.37 5.75 -4.64
N TRP A 30 1.58 5.17 -4.57
CA TRP A 30 1.85 4.00 -3.75
C TRP A 30 1.54 4.15 -2.25
N PRO A 31 1.87 5.25 -1.56
CA PRO A 31 1.50 5.39 -0.14
C PRO A 31 -0.02 5.45 0.07
N ALA A 32 -0.78 6.08 -0.84
CA ALA A 32 -2.23 6.12 -0.77
C ALA A 32 -2.85 4.72 -0.94
N ILE A 33 -2.31 3.93 -1.87
CA ILE A 33 -2.72 2.54 -2.10
C ILE A 33 -2.32 1.65 -0.91
N LYS A 34 -1.09 1.78 -0.42
CA LYS A 34 -0.59 0.99 0.71
C LYS A 34 -1.38 1.27 1.99
N GLY A 35 -1.79 2.51 2.24
CA GLY A 35 -2.65 2.85 3.37
C GLY A 35 -3.98 2.08 3.31
N ASN A 36 -4.69 2.18 2.19
CA ASN A 36 -5.96 1.48 1.99
C ASN A 36 -5.82 -0.06 2.00
N LEU A 37 -4.78 -0.59 1.37
CA LEU A 37 -4.52 -2.04 1.41
C LEU A 37 -4.16 -2.49 2.82
N ASN A 38 -3.39 -1.71 3.58
CA ASN A 38 -3.04 -2.10 4.93
C ASN A 38 -4.29 -2.16 5.81
N GLU A 39 -5.22 -1.21 5.73
CA GLU A 39 -6.45 -1.28 6.55
C GLU A 39 -7.32 -2.50 6.18
N ASN A 40 -7.50 -2.77 4.89
CA ASN A 40 -8.34 -3.89 4.43
C ASN A 40 -7.67 -5.25 4.65
N VAL A 41 -6.36 -5.36 4.40
CA VAL A 41 -5.60 -6.60 4.58
C VAL A 41 -5.23 -6.83 6.04
N ALA A 42 -5.03 -5.77 6.85
CA ALA A 42 -4.80 -5.89 8.28
C ALA A 42 -5.94 -6.68 8.92
N CYS A 43 -7.19 -6.33 8.65
CA CYS A 43 -8.35 -7.09 9.14
C CYS A 43 -8.40 -8.53 8.64
N SER A 44 -7.86 -8.82 7.44
CA SER A 44 -7.78 -10.18 6.91
C SER A 44 -6.68 -11.04 7.54
N ARG A 45 -5.64 -10.42 8.13
CA ARG A 45 -4.53 -11.11 8.81
C ARG A 45 -4.60 -11.01 10.34
N ALA A 46 -5.58 -10.28 10.86
CA ALA A 46 -5.72 -10.03 12.28
C ALA A 46 -6.42 -11.18 13.00
N ILE A 47 -6.13 -11.28 14.29
CA ILE A 47 -6.82 -12.16 15.20
C ILE A 47 -7.88 -11.29 15.89
N CYS A 48 -9.14 -11.52 15.53
CA CYS A 48 -10.27 -10.74 16.01
C CYS A 48 -10.97 -11.43 17.18
N ALA A 49 -11.59 -10.64 18.06
CA ALA A 49 -12.45 -11.19 19.11
C ALA A 49 -13.63 -11.99 18.52
N SER A 50 -14.10 -13.00 19.23
CA SER A 50 -15.18 -13.88 18.75
C SER A 50 -16.58 -13.24 18.83
N LYS A 51 -16.68 -12.01 19.32
CA LYS A 51 -17.92 -11.26 19.46
C LYS A 51 -17.72 -9.85 18.91
N PRO A 52 -18.75 -9.27 18.27
CA PRO A 52 -18.71 -7.87 17.86
C PRO A 52 -18.73 -6.94 19.08
N ASN A 53 -18.28 -5.71 18.87
CA ASN A 53 -18.41 -4.62 19.83
C ASN A 53 -19.87 -4.20 19.99
N ALA A 54 -20.11 -3.30 20.96
CA ALA A 54 -21.45 -2.81 21.32
C ALA A 54 -22.27 -2.29 20.13
N ASP A 55 -21.61 -1.83 19.06
CA ASP A 55 -22.24 -1.33 17.84
C ASP A 55 -22.73 -2.45 16.89
N GLY A 56 -22.32 -3.70 17.11
CA GLY A 56 -22.71 -4.87 16.30
C GLY A 56 -22.10 -4.90 14.88
N GLN A 57 -21.44 -3.83 14.46
CA GLN A 57 -20.87 -3.65 13.13
C GLN A 57 -19.35 -3.77 13.10
N THR A 58 -18.70 -3.68 14.26
CA THR A 58 -17.24 -3.63 14.37
C THR A 58 -16.72 -4.65 15.39
N VAL A 59 -15.45 -5.04 15.24
CA VAL A 59 -14.75 -5.94 16.15
C VAL A 59 -13.31 -5.47 16.34
N ASP A 60 -12.84 -5.53 17.57
CA ASP A 60 -11.44 -5.24 17.88
C ASP A 60 -10.56 -6.43 17.51
N CYS A 61 -9.50 -6.11 16.75
CA CYS A 61 -8.55 -7.09 16.26
C CYS A 61 -7.12 -6.63 16.56
N TYR A 62 -6.23 -7.60 16.72
CA TYR A 62 -4.82 -7.36 16.90
C TYR A 62 -4.01 -8.31 16.01
N ILE A 63 -2.76 -7.93 15.74
CA ILE A 63 -1.83 -8.75 14.99
C ILE A 63 -0.67 -9.13 15.90
N MET A 64 -0.18 -10.36 15.77
CA MET A 64 1.03 -10.82 16.46
C MET A 64 2.22 -10.58 15.53
N GLU A 65 3.05 -9.58 15.83
CA GLU A 65 4.33 -9.36 15.14
C GLU A 65 5.47 -9.75 16.08
N ASN A 66 6.30 -10.72 15.66
CA ASN A 66 7.45 -11.25 16.43
C ASN A 66 7.10 -11.69 17.86
N GLY A 67 5.89 -12.22 18.08
CA GLY A 67 5.43 -12.67 19.39
C GLY A 67 4.94 -11.54 20.32
N GLN A 68 4.91 -10.30 19.84
CA GLN A 68 4.33 -9.16 20.55
C GLN A 68 2.97 -8.79 19.92
N LYS A 69 2.00 -8.44 20.77
CA LYS A 69 0.73 -7.88 20.31
C LYS A 69 0.96 -6.47 19.76
N SER A 70 0.51 -6.23 18.53
CA SER A 70 0.40 -4.90 17.94
C SER A 70 -0.76 -4.13 18.59
N ASP A 71 -0.80 -2.82 18.37
CA ASP A 71 -1.91 -1.96 18.76
C ASP A 71 -3.25 -2.53 18.26
N GLU A 72 -4.26 -2.44 19.10
CA GLU A 72 -5.61 -2.90 18.80
C GLU A 72 -6.25 -1.94 17.78
N PHE A 73 -6.82 -2.50 16.72
CA PHE A 73 -7.50 -1.73 15.69
C PHE A 73 -8.85 -2.36 15.37
N THR A 74 -9.79 -1.50 15.00
CA THR A 74 -11.19 -1.90 14.80
C THR A 74 -11.42 -2.29 13.34
N CYS A 75 -11.99 -3.48 13.13
CA CYS A 75 -12.36 -4.01 11.84
C CYS A 75 -13.88 -4.11 11.70
N VAL A 76 -14.39 -4.16 10.47
CA VAL A 76 -15.80 -4.46 10.21
C VAL A 76 -16.08 -5.92 10.56
N TRP A 77 -17.10 -6.16 11.38
CA TRP A 77 -17.56 -7.50 11.74
C TRP A 77 -18.17 -8.20 10.53
N LYS A 78 -17.63 -9.36 10.14
CA LYS A 78 -18.09 -10.13 8.98
C LYS A 78 -18.96 -11.35 9.29
N GLY A 79 -19.29 -11.58 10.58
CA GLY A 79 -20.15 -12.69 11.01
C GLY A 79 -19.36 -13.92 11.42
#